data_AF-A0A7X7JLZ2-F1
#
_entry.id   AF-A0A7X7JLZ2-F1
#
_cell.length_a   1.000
_cell.length_b   1.000
_cell.length_c   1.000
_cell.angle_alpha   90.00
_cell.angle_beta   90.00
_cell.angle_gamma   90.00
#
_symmetry.space_group_name_H-M   'P 1'
#
loop_
_entity.id
_entity.type
_entity.pdbx_description
1 polymer ?
#
loop_
_entity_poly.entity_id
_entity_poly.type
_entity_poly.pdbx_seq_one_letter_code
_entity_poly.pdbx_strand_id
1 'polypeptide(L)'
;MSSLSLVRPLFAASALLVLAPLGGCSDDGGEDSNTASTGGTNAATGGAATGGAASGGADPGGTGGATGGAATGGTGDDGSGGEGSGGDGSGGDTGGDEFTLTSTALTDMGAFPDENTCAGGMGLQGFGLAIPLEWSGFPEGTQSFALTMIDVTLVDGQDNYLGCHSAFWNVPVTTTSMPAGNWQTALEGAPNIRNGYLGPCPNFGGGSNVDTYEFTLYAMGDATLSDPAINANAFSTLADCNAFRDALENAALAKVTLTGTSDASN
;
A
#
# COMPACT_ATOMS: atom_id res chain seq x y z
N MET A 1 59.57 -1.83 -15.16
CA MET A 1 59.20 -1.17 -16.43
C MET A 1 57.68 -1.33 -16.54
N SER A 2 56.87 -0.58 -15.79
CA SER A 2 56.72 0.88 -15.79
C SER A 2 55.94 1.39 -17.00
N SER A 3 54.62 1.44 -16.88
CA SER A 3 53.93 2.73 -16.98
C SER A 3 52.65 2.68 -16.14
N LEU A 4 52.41 3.74 -15.37
CA LEU A 4 51.05 4.11 -14.98
C LEU A 4 50.37 4.77 -16.20
N SER A 5 49.05 4.75 -16.23
CA SER A 5 48.28 5.85 -16.80
C SER A 5 46.99 6.00 -16.01
N LEU A 6 46.63 7.25 -15.68
CA LEU A 6 45.60 7.58 -14.69
C LEU A 6 44.68 8.67 -15.26
N VAL A 7 43.41 8.34 -15.47
CA VAL A 7 42.39 9.32 -15.86
C VAL A 7 41.15 9.10 -15.00
N ARG A 8 40.66 10.15 -14.35
CA ARG A 8 39.42 10.18 -13.55
C ARG A 8 38.33 10.94 -14.33
N PRO A 9 37.04 10.70 -14.06
CA PRO A 9 35.95 11.17 -14.92
C PRO A 9 35.73 12.68 -14.85
N LEU A 10 35.16 13.22 -15.93
CA LEU A 10 34.67 14.59 -16.01
C LEU A 10 33.23 14.64 -15.47
N PHE A 11 32.99 15.42 -14.42
CA PHE A 11 31.64 15.79 -14.01
C PHE A 11 31.19 17.02 -14.80
N ALA A 12 30.05 16.94 -15.49
CA ALA A 12 29.39 18.09 -16.12
C ALA A 12 28.28 18.61 -15.20
N ALA A 13 28.51 19.76 -14.55
CA ALA A 13 27.49 20.43 -13.76
C ALA A 13 26.75 21.49 -14.61
N SER A 14 25.48 21.24 -14.92
CA SER A 14 24.63 22.22 -15.59
C SER A 14 24.21 23.32 -14.61
N ALA A 15 24.60 24.57 -14.89
CA ALA A 15 24.23 25.72 -14.07
C ALA A 15 22.80 26.19 -14.35
N LEU A 16 22.01 26.38 -13.30
CA LEU A 16 20.65 26.93 -13.38
C LEU A 16 20.69 28.46 -13.50
N LEU A 17 20.20 29.01 -14.62
CA LEU A 17 20.18 30.45 -14.85
C LEU A 17 18.92 31.09 -14.23
N VAL A 18 19.09 31.72 -13.06
CA VAL A 18 18.04 32.55 -12.45
C VAL A 18 18.05 33.94 -13.09
N LEU A 19 16.92 34.37 -13.64
CA LEU A 19 16.74 35.70 -14.23
C LEU A 19 15.67 36.48 -13.44
N ALA A 20 16.08 37.57 -12.79
CA ALA A 20 15.19 38.46 -12.04
C ALA A 20 15.22 39.87 -12.66
N PRO A 21 14.05 40.51 -12.93
CA PRO A 21 14.01 41.89 -13.39
C PRO A 21 14.26 42.88 -12.24
N LEU A 22 14.99 43.95 -12.54
CA LEU A 22 15.16 45.10 -11.65
C LEU A 22 13.92 45.99 -11.66
N GLY A 23 13.65 46.68 -10.54
CA GLY A 23 12.53 47.61 -10.43
C GLY A 23 12.73 48.92 -11.17
N GLY A 24 11.62 49.59 -11.51
CA GLY A 24 11.58 50.96 -12.02
C GLY A 24 10.49 51.74 -11.29
N CYS A 25 10.81 52.94 -10.81
CA CYS A 25 9.91 53.78 -10.01
C CYS A 25 9.33 54.90 -10.87
N SER A 26 8.04 55.21 -10.73
CA SER A 26 7.45 56.48 -11.15
C SER A 26 6.18 56.75 -10.33
N ASP A 27 6.28 57.67 -9.38
CA ASP A 27 5.13 58.42 -8.89
C ASP A 27 4.66 59.37 -10.00
N ASP A 28 3.34 59.54 -10.12
CA ASP A 28 2.76 60.81 -10.58
C ASP A 28 1.41 61.00 -9.87
N GLY A 29 1.21 62.17 -9.27
CA GLY A 29 0.13 62.42 -8.32
C GLY A 29 -1.16 62.94 -8.95
N GLY A 30 -2.30 62.56 -8.36
CA GLY A 30 -3.62 63.10 -8.70
C GLY A 30 -4.62 62.86 -7.56
N GLU A 31 -5.04 63.94 -6.91
CA GLU A 31 -6.07 63.93 -5.86
C GLU A 31 -7.47 63.73 -6.52
N ASP A 32 -8.53 63.27 -5.83
CA ASP A 32 -9.34 64.13 -4.97
C ASP A 32 -10.21 63.36 -3.94
N SER A 33 -9.96 63.65 -2.66
CA SER A 33 -10.96 63.85 -1.58
C SER A 33 -11.96 62.75 -1.14
N ASN A 34 -11.99 62.53 0.19
CA ASN A 34 -13.15 62.24 1.06
C ASN A 34 -13.92 60.89 0.94
N THR A 35 -14.45 60.29 2.01
CA THR A 35 -14.56 60.72 3.43
C THR A 35 -14.08 59.66 4.45
N ALA A 36 -13.63 60.13 5.62
CA ALA A 36 -13.57 59.43 6.91
C ALA A 36 -14.84 58.60 7.22
N SER A 37 -14.86 57.44 7.90
CA SER A 37 -14.15 56.89 9.08
C SER A 37 -15.14 56.67 10.24
N THR A 38 -15.25 55.44 10.73
CA THR A 38 -15.53 55.00 12.12
C THR A 38 -15.72 53.48 12.09
N GLY A 39 -15.34 52.67 13.07
CA GLY A 39 -14.84 52.98 14.42
C GLY A 39 -15.76 52.35 15.46
N GLY A 40 -15.44 51.14 15.94
CA GLY A 40 -16.38 50.35 16.75
C GLY A 40 -15.76 49.14 17.45
N THR A 41 -14.92 49.37 18.45
CA THR A 41 -14.58 48.35 19.45
C THR A 41 -15.78 48.07 20.34
N ASN A 42 -16.01 46.81 20.76
CA ASN A 42 -16.74 46.56 22.00
C ASN A 42 -16.28 45.27 22.68
N ALA A 43 -16.43 45.16 24.00
CA ALA A 43 -15.86 44.10 24.81
C ALA A 43 -16.74 43.68 26.00
N ALA A 44 -16.47 42.48 26.51
CA ALA A 44 -16.81 41.96 27.85
C ALA A 44 -18.31 41.84 28.24
N THR A 45 -18.84 40.62 28.18
CA THR A 45 -19.49 39.86 29.28
C THR A 45 -19.98 38.51 28.72
N GLY A 46 -20.13 37.43 29.48
CA GLY A 46 -19.85 37.21 30.90
C GLY A 46 -20.84 36.20 31.49
N GLY A 47 -20.41 34.96 31.74
CA GLY A 47 -21.29 33.92 32.30
C GLY A 47 -20.57 32.59 32.50
N ALA A 48 -20.68 32.02 33.70
CA ALA A 48 -20.08 30.74 34.06
C ALA A 48 -21.13 29.84 34.74
N ALA A 49 -21.10 28.56 34.39
CA ALA A 49 -21.80 27.46 35.05
C ALA A 49 -20.87 26.23 34.90
N THR A 50 -20.41 25.57 35.97
CA THR A 50 -21.16 24.61 36.80
C THR A 50 -22.01 23.66 35.95
N GLY A 51 -21.76 22.35 35.87
CA GLY A 51 -20.90 21.49 36.69
C GLY A 51 -21.72 20.31 37.19
N GLY A 52 -21.27 19.08 36.94
CA GLY A 52 -22.08 17.89 37.23
C GLY A 52 -21.41 16.59 36.81
N ALA A 53 -20.49 16.10 37.64
CA ALA A 53 -20.10 14.69 37.60
C ALA A 53 -21.15 13.86 38.35
N ALA A 54 -21.57 12.73 37.78
CA ALA A 54 -22.47 11.78 38.42
C ALA A 54 -21.84 10.39 38.38
N SER A 55 -21.75 9.74 39.55
CA SER A 55 -21.05 8.47 39.74
C SER A 55 -21.91 7.46 40.49
N GLY A 56 -21.92 6.22 40.00
CA GLY A 56 -22.56 5.06 40.64
C GLY A 56 -23.94 4.70 40.06
N GLY A 57 -24.33 3.43 40.02
CA GLY A 57 -23.52 2.24 40.33
C GLY A 57 -24.32 0.94 40.51
N ALA A 58 -23.58 -0.15 40.68
CA ALA A 58 -23.97 -1.47 41.20
C ALA A 58 -24.98 -2.36 40.41
N ASP A 59 -24.54 -3.61 40.26
CA ASP A 59 -25.25 -4.87 39.96
C ASP A 59 -26.26 -5.24 41.11
N PRO A 60 -27.07 -6.34 41.09
CA PRO A 60 -27.09 -7.44 40.12
C PRO A 60 -28.46 -8.04 39.72
N GLY A 61 -28.42 -8.99 38.77
CA GLY A 61 -29.21 -10.23 38.86
C GLY A 61 -30.27 -10.50 37.78
N GLY A 62 -30.15 -11.65 37.10
CA GLY A 62 -31.16 -12.17 36.17
C GLY A 62 -30.97 -13.67 35.87
N THR A 63 -31.75 -14.53 36.52
CA THR A 63 -31.63 -16.00 36.42
C THR A 63 -32.87 -16.67 35.83
N GLY A 64 -32.67 -17.62 34.91
CA GLY A 64 -33.70 -18.54 34.41
C GLY A 64 -33.65 -18.70 32.89
N GLY A 65 -33.88 -19.88 32.31
CA GLY A 65 -34.13 -21.21 32.90
C GLY A 65 -34.01 -22.31 31.83
N ALA A 66 -33.89 -23.58 32.23
CA ALA A 66 -33.48 -24.68 31.34
C ALA A 66 -34.53 -25.79 31.15
N THR A 67 -34.64 -26.29 29.92
CA THR A 67 -35.26 -27.58 29.50
C THR A 67 -34.70 -27.96 28.12
N GLY A 68 -34.38 -29.22 27.76
CA GLY A 68 -34.37 -30.48 28.51
C GLY A 68 -34.27 -31.70 27.56
N GLY A 69 -33.72 -32.83 28.01
CA GLY A 69 -33.50 -34.06 27.20
C GLY A 69 -32.11 -34.12 26.53
N ALA A 70 -31.24 -35.13 26.63
CA ALA A 70 -31.30 -36.50 27.20
C ALA A 70 -32.27 -37.48 26.50
N ALA A 71 -31.90 -38.73 26.15
CA ALA A 71 -30.60 -39.44 26.17
C ALA A 71 -30.68 -40.76 25.33
N THR A 72 -29.67 -41.64 25.43
CA THR A 72 -29.56 -43.02 24.87
C THR A 72 -29.27 -43.12 23.35
N GLY A 73 -28.58 -44.15 22.83
CA GLY A 73 -27.79 -45.23 23.48
C GLY A 73 -27.73 -46.53 22.64
N GLY A 74 -26.58 -47.20 22.55
CA GLY A 74 -26.42 -48.52 21.88
C GLY A 74 -24.95 -48.92 21.61
N THR A 75 -24.65 -50.22 21.59
CA THR A 75 -23.28 -50.79 21.45
C THR A 75 -23.26 -52.18 20.80
N GLY A 76 -22.33 -52.42 19.86
CA GLY A 76 -21.95 -53.74 19.32
C GLY A 76 -22.80 -54.27 18.14
N ASP A 77 -22.26 -55.08 17.21
CA ASP A 77 -20.82 -55.28 16.92
C ASP A 77 -20.53 -55.30 15.39
N ASP A 78 -20.42 -56.37 14.59
CA ASP A 78 -20.22 -57.83 14.81
C ASP A 78 -19.34 -58.52 13.71
N GLY A 79 -18.93 -57.79 12.66
CA GLY A 79 -17.70 -58.09 11.88
C GLY A 79 -17.82 -58.79 10.51
N SER A 80 -16.64 -58.97 9.89
CA SER A 80 -16.29 -59.83 8.72
C SER A 80 -16.32 -59.26 7.28
N GLY A 81 -15.11 -59.15 6.69
CA GLY A 81 -14.83 -59.65 5.33
C GLY A 81 -14.96 -58.71 4.13
N GLY A 82 -13.83 -58.38 3.48
CA GLY A 82 -13.82 -57.70 2.17
C GLY A 82 -12.42 -57.32 1.69
N GLU A 83 -11.77 -58.16 0.89
CA GLU A 83 -10.50 -57.82 0.24
C GLU A 83 -10.76 -56.92 -0.98
N GLY A 84 -10.27 -55.69 -0.95
CA GLY A 84 -10.33 -54.73 -2.06
C GLY A 84 -8.94 -54.19 -2.38
N SER A 85 -8.48 -54.37 -3.63
CA SER A 85 -7.16 -53.93 -4.08
C SER A 85 -7.29 -52.82 -5.13
N GLY A 86 -6.67 -51.67 -4.88
CA GLY A 86 -6.49 -50.57 -5.83
C GLY A 86 -6.70 -49.17 -5.24
N GLY A 87 -5.73 -48.28 -5.46
CA GLY A 87 -5.76 -46.86 -5.07
C GLY A 87 -5.59 -46.59 -3.56
N ASP A 88 -4.69 -45.74 -3.07
CA ASP A 88 -3.74 -44.86 -3.75
C ASP A 88 -2.40 -44.80 -2.99
N GLY A 89 -1.34 -44.41 -3.71
CA GLY A 89 -0.05 -44.13 -3.09
C GLY A 89 -0.12 -42.81 -2.32
N SER A 90 0.05 -42.87 -0.99
CA SER A 90 0.05 -41.70 -0.11
C SER A 90 1.21 -40.73 -0.40
N GLY A 91 1.03 -39.85 -1.39
CA GLY A 91 1.67 -38.55 -1.43
C GLY A 91 0.90 -37.63 -0.50
N GLY A 92 1.28 -37.60 0.77
CA GLY A 92 0.61 -36.75 1.76
C GLY A 92 0.80 -35.29 1.41
N ASP A 93 -0.30 -34.60 1.14
CA ASP A 93 -0.33 -33.15 1.00
C ASP A 93 0.19 -32.54 2.31
N THR A 94 1.37 -31.93 2.26
CA THR A 94 1.96 -31.25 3.40
C THR A 94 1.25 -29.92 3.54
N GLY A 95 0.14 -29.93 4.29
CA GLY A 95 -0.72 -28.78 4.52
C GLY A 95 0.02 -27.62 5.21
N GLY A 96 0.72 -26.82 4.42
CA GLY A 96 0.92 -25.41 4.70
C GLY A 96 -0.37 -24.65 4.46
N ASP A 97 -0.60 -23.60 5.24
CA ASP A 97 -1.74 -22.72 5.03
C ASP A 97 -1.67 -22.05 3.64
N GLU A 98 -2.83 -21.67 3.08
CA GLU A 98 -2.89 -21.05 1.76
C GLU A 98 -2.16 -19.69 1.74
N PHE A 99 -1.26 -19.50 0.76
CA PHE A 99 -0.52 -18.23 0.63
C PHE A 99 -1.50 -17.11 0.28
N THR A 100 -1.70 -16.21 1.24
CA THR A 100 -2.78 -15.23 1.27
C THR A 100 -2.23 -13.82 1.43
N LEU A 101 -2.81 -12.86 0.72
CA LEU A 101 -2.62 -11.42 0.91
C LEU A 101 -4.00 -10.77 1.09
N THR A 102 -4.14 -9.95 2.12
CA THR A 102 -5.44 -9.37 2.51
C THR A 102 -5.29 -7.91 2.94
N SER A 103 -6.40 -7.17 2.92
CA SER A 103 -6.49 -5.83 3.51
C SER A 103 -7.81 -5.68 4.28
N THR A 104 -7.79 -4.88 5.35
CA THR A 104 -9.01 -4.44 6.05
C THR A 104 -9.64 -3.19 5.43
N ALA A 105 -8.97 -2.53 4.47
CA ALA A 105 -9.48 -1.36 3.74
C ALA A 105 -9.92 -1.67 2.30
N LEU A 106 -9.36 -2.73 1.68
CA LEU A 106 -9.65 -3.15 0.32
C LEU A 106 -10.07 -4.63 0.30
N THR A 107 -11.29 -4.90 -0.19
CA THR A 107 -11.70 -6.26 -0.60
C THR A 107 -11.22 -6.53 -2.02
N ASP A 108 -10.82 -7.76 -2.33
CA ASP A 108 -10.39 -8.13 -3.68
C ASP A 108 -11.45 -7.81 -4.74
N MET A 109 -11.01 -7.28 -5.89
CA MET A 109 -11.82 -6.69 -6.96
C MET A 109 -12.73 -5.52 -6.53
N GLY A 110 -12.59 -5.02 -5.29
CA GLY A 110 -13.37 -3.91 -4.76
C GLY A 110 -12.89 -2.54 -5.25
N ALA A 111 -13.61 -1.49 -4.87
CA ALA A 111 -13.17 -0.11 -5.07
C ALA A 111 -12.21 0.32 -3.95
N PHE A 112 -11.16 1.08 -4.28
CA PHE A 112 -10.33 1.76 -3.29
C PHE A 112 -11.13 2.84 -2.54
N PRO A 113 -10.99 2.97 -1.21
CA PRO A 113 -11.51 4.13 -0.48
C PRO A 113 -10.80 5.42 -0.89
N ASP A 114 -11.52 6.55 -0.96
CA ASP A 114 -11.00 7.86 -1.39
C ASP A 114 -9.67 8.25 -0.72
N GLU A 115 -9.55 8.04 0.59
CA GLU A 115 -8.35 8.32 1.40
C GLU A 115 -7.08 7.59 0.90
N ASN A 116 -7.26 6.47 0.19
CA ASN A 116 -6.18 5.66 -0.38
C ASN A 116 -5.85 6.02 -1.85
N THR A 117 -6.49 7.05 -2.40
CA THR A 117 -6.36 7.55 -3.78
C THR A 117 -6.00 9.05 -3.80
N CYS A 118 -5.77 9.62 -4.98
CA CYS A 118 -5.58 11.07 -5.11
C CYS A 118 -6.79 11.92 -4.67
N ALA A 119 -8.01 11.37 -4.61
CA ALA A 119 -9.17 12.07 -4.05
C ALA A 119 -9.00 12.37 -2.54
N GLY A 120 -8.19 11.57 -1.83
CA GLY A 120 -7.84 11.79 -0.43
C GLY A 120 -6.85 12.93 -0.19
N GLY A 121 -6.11 13.39 -1.21
CA GLY A 121 -5.20 14.55 -1.15
C GLY A 121 -4.00 14.43 -0.19
N MET A 122 -3.83 13.30 0.50
CA MET A 122 -2.78 13.04 1.50
C MET A 122 -1.66 12.16 0.93
N GLY A 123 -0.68 11.81 1.77
CA GLY A 123 0.38 10.85 1.42
C GLY A 123 1.37 11.38 0.36
N LEU A 124 1.94 10.45 -0.43
CA LEU A 124 3.00 10.76 -1.38
C LEU A 124 2.45 11.65 -2.51
N GLN A 125 2.94 12.88 -2.62
CA GLN A 125 2.55 13.86 -3.65
C GLN A 125 1.02 14.17 -3.68
N GLY A 126 0.27 13.80 -2.65
CA GLY A 126 -1.20 13.92 -2.61
C GLY A 126 -1.99 12.71 -3.16
N PHE A 127 -1.33 11.61 -3.52
CA PHE A 127 -1.95 10.42 -4.15
C PHE A 127 -2.61 9.44 -3.17
N GLY A 128 -2.87 9.86 -1.92
CA GLY A 128 -3.52 9.06 -0.89
C GLY A 128 -2.55 8.36 0.07
N LEU A 129 -3.11 7.88 1.18
CA LEU A 129 -2.41 7.05 2.17
C LEU A 129 -2.45 5.57 1.75
N ALA A 130 -1.45 4.79 2.13
CA ALA A 130 -1.44 3.37 1.81
C ALA A 130 -2.50 2.60 2.61
N ILE A 131 -3.07 1.56 2.01
CA ILE A 131 -3.91 0.58 2.71
C ILE A 131 -3.07 -0.26 3.69
N PRO A 132 -3.66 -0.84 4.75
CA PRO A 132 -2.99 -1.91 5.48
C PRO A 132 -2.95 -3.19 4.62
N LEU A 133 -1.89 -3.98 4.73
CA LEU A 133 -1.77 -5.30 4.11
C LEU A 133 -1.34 -6.32 5.17
N GLU A 134 -1.91 -7.52 5.12
CA GLU A 134 -1.53 -8.66 5.99
C GLU A 134 -1.45 -9.94 5.16
N TRP A 135 -0.43 -10.77 5.40
CA TRP A 135 -0.18 -11.99 4.63
C TRP A 135 0.25 -13.19 5.48
N SER A 136 -0.14 -14.39 5.05
CA SER A 136 0.11 -15.66 5.75
C SER A 136 0.20 -16.83 4.77
N GLY A 137 0.59 -18.04 5.23
CA GLY A 137 0.66 -19.24 4.38
C GLY A 137 1.74 -19.23 3.29
N PHE A 138 2.76 -18.37 3.41
CA PHE A 138 3.89 -18.38 2.48
C PHE A 138 4.71 -19.68 2.59
N PRO A 139 5.26 -20.21 1.48
CA PRO A 139 5.87 -21.54 1.44
C PRO A 139 7.13 -21.67 2.32
N GLU A 140 7.41 -22.90 2.76
CA GLU A 140 8.69 -23.23 3.40
C GLU A 140 9.86 -22.90 2.47
N GLY A 141 10.95 -22.37 3.04
CA GLY A 141 12.11 -21.88 2.28
C GLY A 141 12.02 -20.41 1.87
N THR A 142 10.91 -19.72 2.13
CA THR A 142 10.83 -18.26 2.00
C THR A 142 11.85 -17.59 2.93
N GLN A 143 12.68 -16.70 2.38
CA GLN A 143 13.70 -15.93 3.12
C GLN A 143 13.46 -14.42 3.09
N SER A 144 12.79 -13.91 2.05
CA SER A 144 12.30 -12.52 2.00
C SER A 144 11.00 -12.42 1.18
N PHE A 145 10.37 -11.25 1.22
CA PHE A 145 9.27 -10.90 0.33
C PHE A 145 9.66 -9.75 -0.61
N ALA A 146 8.98 -9.71 -1.75
CA ALA A 146 8.84 -8.51 -2.57
C ALA A 146 7.35 -8.20 -2.79
N LEU A 147 7.02 -6.92 -2.93
CA LEU A 147 5.67 -6.43 -3.17
C LEU A 147 5.72 -5.45 -4.34
N THR A 148 4.80 -5.58 -5.30
CA THR A 148 4.50 -4.56 -6.31
C THR A 148 3.08 -4.02 -6.13
N MET A 149 2.85 -2.81 -6.64
CA MET A 149 1.54 -2.27 -6.97
C MET A 149 1.59 -1.77 -8.42
N ILE A 150 0.78 -2.36 -9.30
CA ILE A 150 0.76 -2.07 -10.73
C ILE A 150 -0.68 -1.84 -11.19
N ASP A 151 -0.93 -0.73 -11.86
CA ASP A 151 -2.12 -0.49 -12.68
C ASP A 151 -2.01 -1.35 -13.95
N VAL A 152 -2.73 -2.46 -13.98
CA VAL A 152 -2.72 -3.40 -15.12
C VAL A 152 -3.54 -2.85 -16.29
N THR A 153 -4.49 -1.94 -16.07
CA THR A 153 -5.18 -1.23 -17.15
C THR A 153 -4.23 -0.35 -17.95
N LEU A 154 -3.29 0.32 -17.27
CA LEU A 154 -2.26 1.14 -17.91
C LEU A 154 -1.07 0.32 -18.44
N VAL A 155 -0.51 -0.60 -17.66
CA VAL A 155 0.71 -1.34 -18.04
C VAL A 155 0.43 -2.37 -19.14
N ASP A 156 -0.54 -3.26 -18.93
CA ASP A 156 -0.84 -4.38 -19.84
C ASP A 156 -1.95 -4.04 -20.85
N GLY A 157 -2.83 -3.08 -20.51
CA GLY A 157 -3.92 -2.63 -21.38
C GLY A 157 -3.58 -1.45 -22.31
N GLN A 158 -2.56 -0.64 -22.00
CA GLN A 158 -2.26 0.62 -22.72
C GLN A 158 -0.76 0.87 -22.98
N ASP A 159 0.14 -0.08 -22.70
CA ASP A 159 1.60 0.07 -22.83
C ASP A 159 2.17 1.32 -22.09
N ASN A 160 1.59 1.68 -20.93
CA ASN A 160 1.87 2.94 -20.24
C ASN A 160 2.58 2.76 -18.89
N TYR A 161 3.85 3.16 -18.83
CA TYR A 161 4.71 3.08 -17.65
C TYR A 161 4.24 3.88 -16.43
N LEU A 162 3.29 4.82 -16.60
CA LEU A 162 2.70 5.55 -15.48
C LEU A 162 1.95 4.61 -14.51
N GLY A 163 1.44 3.48 -15.02
CA GLY A 163 0.78 2.47 -14.19
C GLY A 163 1.69 1.74 -13.22
N CYS A 164 3.00 1.93 -13.29
CA CYS A 164 3.94 1.26 -12.41
C CYS A 164 4.11 2.06 -11.09
N HIS A 165 3.19 1.86 -10.16
CA HIS A 165 3.00 2.71 -8.99
C HIS A 165 4.07 2.55 -7.90
N SER A 166 4.17 1.37 -7.27
CA SER A 166 4.99 1.15 -6.07
C SER A 166 5.66 -0.22 -6.09
N ALA A 167 6.82 -0.35 -5.43
CA ALA A 167 7.41 -1.64 -5.11
C ALA A 167 8.36 -1.58 -3.92
N PHE A 168 8.51 -2.72 -3.24
CA PHE A 168 9.45 -3.01 -2.16
C PHE A 168 10.06 -4.40 -2.36
N TRP A 169 11.32 -4.60 -1.99
CA TRP A 169 11.96 -5.91 -2.07
C TRP A 169 12.97 -6.13 -0.93
N ASN A 170 13.46 -7.36 -0.79
CA ASN A 170 14.29 -7.80 0.34
C ASN A 170 13.61 -7.57 1.71
N VAL A 171 12.28 -7.62 1.76
CA VAL A 171 11.50 -7.46 3.00
C VAL A 171 11.72 -8.71 3.86
N PRO A 172 12.21 -8.61 5.11
CA PRO A 172 12.53 -9.80 5.91
C PRO A 172 11.32 -10.72 6.11
N VAL A 173 11.51 -12.04 6.04
CA VAL A 173 10.44 -13.04 6.23
C VAL A 173 9.71 -12.94 7.59
N THR A 174 10.31 -12.29 8.59
CA THR A 174 9.67 -11.96 9.87
C THR A 174 8.59 -10.86 9.78
N THR A 175 8.46 -10.20 8.62
CA THR A 175 7.46 -9.17 8.36
C THR A 175 6.30 -9.78 7.60
N THR A 176 5.12 -9.86 8.24
CA THR A 176 3.90 -10.46 7.68
C THR A 176 2.76 -9.45 7.48
N SER A 177 3.07 -8.15 7.57
CA SER A 177 2.11 -7.07 7.38
C SER A 177 2.78 -5.75 7.03
N MET A 178 1.98 -4.82 6.50
CA MET A 178 2.31 -3.40 6.36
C MET A 178 1.15 -2.57 6.94
N PRO A 179 1.42 -1.57 7.79
CA PRO A 179 0.40 -0.69 8.34
C PRO A 179 -0.19 0.23 7.26
N ALA A 180 -1.39 0.76 7.52
CA ALA A 180 -1.93 1.87 6.75
C ALA A 180 -1.06 3.14 6.92
N GLY A 181 -1.14 4.07 5.96
CA GLY A 181 -0.46 5.37 6.05
C GLY A 181 0.80 5.48 5.17
N ASN A 182 1.94 5.84 5.77
CA ASN A 182 3.19 6.03 5.01
C ASN A 182 4.07 4.78 5.04
N TRP A 183 4.09 4.04 3.93
CA TRP A 183 4.94 2.86 3.77
C TRP A 183 6.46 3.15 3.71
N GLN A 184 6.89 4.39 3.46
CA GLN A 184 8.33 4.75 3.43
C GLN A 184 9.06 4.38 4.73
N THR A 185 8.38 4.54 5.87
CA THR A 185 8.90 4.26 7.21
C THR A 185 8.43 2.91 7.77
N ALA A 186 7.51 2.23 7.09
CA ALA A 186 6.94 0.96 7.56
C ALA A 186 7.92 -0.22 7.41
N LEU A 187 8.76 -0.18 6.39
CA LEU A 187 9.73 -1.24 6.06
C LEU A 187 11.16 -0.69 6.20
N GLU A 188 11.57 -0.39 7.44
CA GLU A 188 12.90 0.16 7.73
C GLU A 188 14.02 -0.71 7.13
N GLY A 189 14.73 -0.15 6.14
CA GLY A 189 15.84 -0.80 5.46
C GLY A 189 15.49 -1.57 4.18
N ALA A 190 14.20 -1.78 3.85
CA ALA A 190 13.81 -2.41 2.60
C ALA A 190 13.99 -1.45 1.40
N PRO A 191 14.78 -1.84 0.37
CA PRO A 191 14.79 -1.13 -0.91
C PRO A 191 13.39 -0.97 -1.50
N ASN A 192 13.11 0.20 -2.05
CA ASN A 192 11.82 0.57 -2.61
C ASN A 192 11.97 1.61 -3.74
N ILE A 193 10.87 1.87 -4.44
CA ILE A 193 10.76 2.94 -5.45
C ILE A 193 9.81 4.04 -5.01
N ARG A 194 9.95 5.23 -5.61
CA ARG A 194 9.15 6.46 -5.36
C ARG A 194 9.07 6.94 -3.90
N ASN A 195 9.82 6.35 -2.97
CA ASN A 195 9.65 6.50 -1.51
C ASN A 195 8.34 5.88 -0.98
N GLY A 196 7.86 4.81 -1.60
CA GLY A 196 6.76 3.99 -1.12
C GLY A 196 5.48 4.11 -1.93
N TYR A 197 4.35 4.31 -1.25
CA TYR A 197 3.01 4.19 -1.84
C TYR A 197 2.65 5.39 -2.75
N LEU A 198 2.29 5.09 -4.00
CA LEU A 198 1.60 5.99 -4.91
C LEU A 198 0.20 5.42 -5.13
N GLY A 199 -0.86 6.04 -4.61
CA GLY A 199 -2.22 5.53 -4.76
C GLY A 199 -2.85 5.82 -6.12
N PRO A 200 -4.04 5.24 -6.40
CA PRO A 200 -4.74 5.40 -7.67
C PRO A 200 -5.04 6.86 -8.02
N CYS A 201 -4.94 7.19 -9.32
CA CYS A 201 -5.44 8.44 -9.87
C CYS A 201 -5.73 8.33 -11.38
N PRO A 202 -6.64 7.42 -11.79
CA PRO A 202 -6.95 7.13 -13.21
C PRO A 202 -7.38 8.36 -14.01
N ASN A 203 -7.99 9.33 -13.32
CA ASN A 203 -8.55 10.54 -13.90
C ASN A 203 -7.75 11.81 -13.53
N PHE A 204 -6.45 11.66 -13.26
CA PHE A 204 -5.52 12.77 -13.01
C PHE A 204 -5.54 13.81 -14.14
N GLY A 205 -5.83 15.07 -13.81
CA GLY A 205 -5.96 16.14 -14.81
C GLY A 205 -7.24 16.10 -15.66
N GLY A 206 -8.17 15.17 -15.38
CA GLY A 206 -9.49 15.06 -15.99
C GLY A 206 -9.68 13.81 -16.85
N GLY A 207 -10.68 13.00 -16.50
CA GLY A 207 -11.05 11.77 -17.21
C GLY A 207 -12.38 11.19 -16.72
N SER A 208 -12.72 9.98 -17.16
CA SER A 208 -13.82 9.16 -16.61
C SER A 208 -13.53 7.65 -16.76
N ASN A 209 -12.26 7.28 -16.62
CA ASN A 209 -11.77 5.90 -16.65
C ASN A 209 -12.05 5.19 -15.32
N VAL A 210 -12.06 3.86 -15.35
CA VAL A 210 -11.98 3.00 -14.17
C VAL A 210 -10.79 2.07 -14.40
N ASP A 211 -9.70 2.29 -13.66
CA ASP A 211 -8.47 1.51 -13.81
C ASP A 211 -8.32 0.47 -12.69
N THR A 212 -7.56 -0.60 -12.97
CA THR A 212 -7.44 -1.79 -12.10
C THR A 212 -6.00 -1.93 -11.62
N TYR A 213 -5.82 -2.05 -10.31
CA TYR A 213 -4.54 -2.08 -9.63
C TYR A 213 -4.36 -3.44 -8.95
N GLU A 214 -3.30 -4.17 -9.32
CA GLU A 214 -2.88 -5.40 -8.66
C GLU A 214 -1.78 -5.08 -7.64
N PHE A 215 -1.99 -5.47 -6.38
CA PHE A 215 -0.89 -5.73 -5.45
C PHE A 215 -0.42 -7.16 -5.63
N THR A 216 0.85 -7.36 -5.96
CA THR A 216 1.45 -8.69 -6.14
C THR A 216 2.48 -8.91 -5.04
N LEU A 217 2.24 -9.86 -4.14
CA LEU A 217 3.20 -10.26 -3.11
C LEU A 217 3.91 -11.55 -3.53
N TYR A 218 5.24 -11.51 -3.54
CA TYR A 218 6.12 -12.60 -3.95
C TYR A 218 6.86 -13.15 -2.73
N ALA A 219 6.78 -14.47 -2.53
CA ALA A 219 7.57 -15.20 -1.54
C ALA A 219 8.90 -15.62 -2.17
N MET A 220 10.02 -15.05 -1.70
CA MET A 220 11.33 -15.20 -2.35
C MET A 220 12.20 -16.24 -1.63
N GLY A 221 12.85 -17.11 -2.40
CA GLY A 221 13.77 -18.13 -1.86
C GLY A 221 15.09 -17.58 -1.33
N ASP A 222 15.43 -16.32 -1.62
CA ASP A 222 16.64 -15.64 -1.17
C ASP A 222 16.34 -14.48 -0.21
N ALA A 223 17.23 -14.24 0.75
CA ALA A 223 17.13 -13.12 1.70
C ALA A 223 17.52 -11.76 1.07
N THR A 224 18.14 -11.76 -0.11
CA THR A 224 18.56 -10.55 -0.83
C THR A 224 18.62 -10.86 -2.33
N LEU A 225 17.74 -10.21 -3.09
CA LEU A 225 17.65 -10.36 -4.54
C LEU A 225 18.82 -9.62 -5.21
N SER A 226 19.46 -10.28 -6.18
CA SER A 226 20.67 -9.79 -6.86
C SER A 226 20.53 -9.64 -8.38
N ASP A 227 19.32 -9.84 -8.94
CA ASP A 227 19.08 -9.60 -10.36
C ASP A 227 19.18 -8.09 -10.68
N PRO A 228 19.91 -7.68 -11.73
CA PRO A 228 20.11 -6.27 -12.06
C PRO A 228 18.82 -5.52 -12.44
N ALA A 229 17.75 -6.20 -12.87
CA ALA A 229 16.46 -5.57 -13.10
C ALA A 229 15.79 -5.11 -11.78
N ILE A 230 16.07 -5.79 -10.66
CA ILE A 230 15.47 -5.53 -9.35
C ILE A 230 16.22 -4.37 -8.66
N ASN A 231 15.99 -3.15 -9.16
CA ASN A 231 16.69 -1.94 -8.73
C ASN A 231 15.78 -0.69 -8.66
N ALA A 232 16.25 0.38 -8.02
CA ALA A 232 15.45 1.59 -7.76
C ALA A 232 14.98 2.36 -9.03
N ASN A 233 15.54 2.08 -10.20
CA ASN A 233 15.12 2.68 -11.48
C ASN A 233 14.02 1.88 -12.19
N ALA A 234 13.54 0.78 -11.60
CA ALA A 234 12.58 -0.18 -12.16
C ALA A 234 11.34 0.43 -12.85
N PHE A 235 10.93 1.64 -12.50
CA PHE A 235 9.70 2.25 -13.02
C PHE A 235 9.96 3.60 -13.69
N SER A 236 11.12 3.69 -14.36
CA SER A 236 11.54 4.80 -15.22
C SER A 236 10.99 4.68 -16.64
N THR A 237 10.80 3.46 -17.14
CA THR A 237 10.15 3.15 -18.43
C THR A 237 9.30 1.88 -18.30
N LEU A 238 8.46 1.60 -19.31
CA LEU A 238 7.68 0.36 -19.38
C LEU A 238 8.59 -0.88 -19.47
N ALA A 239 9.72 -0.76 -20.17
CA ALA A 239 10.68 -1.85 -20.32
C ALA A 239 11.36 -2.21 -18.98
N ASP A 240 11.72 -1.20 -18.18
CA ASP A 240 12.21 -1.42 -16.81
C ASP A 240 11.13 -2.06 -15.93
N CYS A 241 9.87 -1.61 -16.08
CA CYS A 241 8.74 -2.04 -15.26
C CYS A 241 8.41 -3.52 -15.48
N ASN A 242 8.34 -3.93 -16.76
CA ASN A 242 8.17 -5.32 -17.12
C ASN A 242 9.39 -6.14 -16.70
N ALA A 243 10.63 -5.68 -16.94
CA ALA A 243 11.83 -6.40 -16.50
C ALA A 243 11.88 -6.63 -14.97
N PHE A 244 11.39 -5.68 -14.15
CA PHE A 244 11.28 -5.84 -12.71
C PHE A 244 10.22 -6.86 -12.31
N ARG A 245 9.01 -6.78 -12.89
CA ARG A 245 7.92 -7.76 -12.68
C ARG A 245 8.38 -9.16 -13.07
N ASP A 246 8.94 -9.31 -14.26
CA ASP A 246 9.42 -10.57 -14.81
C ASP A 246 10.54 -11.15 -13.94
N ALA A 247 11.48 -10.33 -13.45
CA ALA A 247 12.56 -10.79 -12.56
C ALA A 247 12.05 -11.29 -11.20
N LEU A 248 10.98 -10.69 -10.65
CA LEU A 248 10.32 -11.20 -9.45
C LEU A 248 9.56 -12.51 -9.74
N GLU A 249 8.80 -12.57 -10.84
CA GLU A 249 8.03 -13.76 -11.22
C GLU A 249 8.91 -14.99 -11.49
N ASN A 250 10.06 -14.81 -12.14
CA ASN A 250 10.99 -15.91 -12.43
C ASN A 250 11.81 -16.37 -11.20
N ALA A 251 11.83 -15.60 -10.10
CA ALA A 251 12.62 -15.89 -8.90
C ALA A 251 11.79 -16.23 -7.64
N ALA A 252 10.47 -16.07 -7.69
CA ALA A 252 9.58 -16.36 -6.56
C ALA A 252 9.32 -17.87 -6.39
N LEU A 253 9.19 -18.31 -5.15
CA LEU A 253 8.69 -19.66 -4.80
C LEU A 253 7.17 -19.75 -5.00
N ALA A 254 6.46 -18.65 -4.70
CA ALA A 254 5.04 -18.46 -4.93
C ALA A 254 4.72 -16.97 -5.03
N LYS A 255 3.58 -16.62 -5.65
CA LYS A 255 2.99 -15.27 -5.60
C LYS A 255 1.51 -15.33 -5.26
N VAL A 256 1.01 -14.28 -4.62
CA VAL A 256 -0.42 -14.05 -4.36
C VAL A 256 -0.77 -12.61 -4.70
N THR A 257 -2.02 -12.36 -5.07
CA THR A 257 -2.52 -11.06 -5.52
C THR A 257 -3.64 -10.53 -4.63
N LEU A 258 -3.76 -9.21 -4.56
CA LEU A 258 -4.94 -8.49 -4.07
C LEU A 258 -5.25 -7.37 -5.06
N THR A 259 -6.43 -7.39 -5.65
CA THR A 259 -6.82 -6.48 -6.73
C THR A 259 -7.78 -5.41 -6.21
N GLY A 260 -7.67 -4.18 -6.72
CA GLY A 260 -8.64 -3.12 -6.49
C GLY A 260 -8.88 -2.28 -7.73
N THR A 261 -9.97 -1.52 -7.74
CA THR A 261 -10.39 -0.64 -8.83
C THR A 261 -10.55 0.79 -8.34
N SER A 262 -10.39 1.77 -9.21
CA SER A 262 -10.62 3.18 -8.88
C SER A 262 -11.08 3.97 -10.09
N ASP A 263 -11.86 5.02 -9.86
CA ASP A 263 -12.20 6.10 -10.79
C ASP A 263 -11.73 7.48 -10.27
N ALA A 264 -10.82 7.50 -9.28
CA ALA A 264 -10.41 8.71 -8.57
C ALA A 264 -9.82 9.81 -9.46
N SER A 265 -10.14 11.06 -9.08
CA SER A 265 -9.64 12.31 -9.66
C SER A 265 -9.18 13.26 -8.54
N ASN A 266 -8.52 14.36 -8.93
CA ASN A 266 -7.75 15.26 -8.05
C ASN A 266 -8.15 16.75 -8.18
#